data_AF-A0A7M2TIA7-F1
#
_entry.id   AF-A0A7M2TIA7-F1
#
_cell.length_a   1.000
_cell.length_b   1.000
_cell.length_c   1.000
_cell.angle_alpha   90.00
_cell.angle_beta   90.00
_cell.angle_gamma   90.00
#
_symmetry.space_group_name_H-M   'P 1'
#
loop_
_entity.id
_entity.type
_entity.pdbx_description
1 polymer ?
#
loop_
_entity_poly.entity_id
_entity_poly.type
_entity_poly.pdbx_seq_one_letter_code
_entity_poly.pdbx_strand_id
1 'polypeptide(L)'
;MPLDGNGGYTVRRYTLDFDWRAPRKPFAARTTVSATATQALSRFNLDFAGNTLHTVTVGGARATAVRDGDELVVTPARPIPRGKAFTVRVAYTADPTQQRQRGDAIQAYGWVPTPDGTVVCAQPNGAKMIFPVNDHPSLRAPVTFRITTPPGLSAVANGRLVERARRPDGRVRWTYDSEHPVAAQLMQLAIGRFAFVDRTGPRGLPVRDVVPQGLVTDTETHRSLTSEHLTWLERRLGPYPFRRYGVLVGDTDLPVALETQALSVLPRGDLLSDRVDAERDLVHELAHQWTGNSVAIRRWSDLWLSEGHARFYERLYSDAHGGVDIEDAMRSAYEQHDQWRHDAGAPAEPTEPTLFKVMRYDGSALVLYALREKVGEETFDRIERSWVKRYRGRVAGTRDFVRLASEVAGEDLTPFLNAWLYGERTPPMPGRPDWEVDPVQY
;
A
#
# COMPACT_ATOMS: atom_id res chain seq x y z
N MET A 1 -3.54 -5.34 11.26
CA MET A 1 -4.41 -6.22 12.06
C MET A 1 -4.98 -5.44 13.24
N PRO A 2 -6.05 -5.90 13.92
CA PRO A 2 -6.68 -5.15 15.01
C PRO A 2 -5.72 -4.79 16.16
N LEU A 3 -4.65 -5.56 16.32
CA LEU A 3 -3.63 -5.39 17.36
C LEU A 3 -2.37 -4.65 16.88
N ASP A 4 -2.21 -4.39 15.58
CA ASP A 4 -1.03 -3.66 15.10
C ASP A 4 -1.24 -2.15 15.24
N GLY A 5 -0.16 -1.45 15.55
CA GLY A 5 -0.17 -0.03 15.73
C GLY A 5 -0.43 0.41 17.17
N ASN A 6 0.12 1.57 17.49
CA ASN A 6 0.39 2.01 18.84
C ASN A 6 -0.13 3.44 19.07
N GLY A 7 -0.83 3.63 20.19
CA GLY A 7 -1.42 4.91 20.59
C GLY A 7 -0.49 5.81 21.40
N GLY A 8 -1.00 6.98 21.79
CA GLY A 8 -0.35 7.87 22.76
C GLY A 8 0.75 8.78 22.20
N TYR A 9 1.11 8.65 20.92
CA TYR A 9 2.02 9.56 20.22
C TYR A 9 1.70 9.64 18.72
N THR A 10 2.23 10.67 18.06
CA THR A 10 2.20 10.82 16.60
C THR A 10 3.63 10.90 16.09
N VAL A 11 3.96 10.06 15.11
CA VAL A 11 5.27 10.08 14.46
C VAL A 11 5.36 11.26 13.50
N ARG A 12 6.44 12.03 13.61
CA ARG A 12 6.78 13.14 12.74
C ARG A 12 7.70 12.73 11.60
N ARG A 13 8.59 11.76 11.84
CA ARG A 13 9.49 11.21 10.83
C ARG A 13 10.10 9.89 11.29
N TYR A 14 10.30 8.99 10.35
CA TYR A 14 11.22 7.87 10.47
C TYR A 14 12.52 8.18 9.73
N THR A 15 13.66 7.79 10.30
CA THR A 15 14.94 7.70 9.60
C THR A 15 15.45 6.28 9.71
N LEU A 16 15.62 5.63 8.57
CA LEU A 16 15.99 4.22 8.45
C LEU A 16 17.42 4.14 7.92
N ASP A 17 18.34 3.68 8.75
CA ASP A 17 19.75 3.49 8.41
C ASP A 17 20.01 1.99 8.24
N PHE A 18 20.31 1.56 7.01
CA PHE A 18 20.55 0.15 6.67
C PHE A 18 21.96 -0.03 6.11
N ASP A 19 22.72 -0.98 6.65
CA ASP A 19 24.04 -1.37 6.16
C ASP A 19 23.99 -2.72 5.44
N TRP A 20 23.18 -2.79 4.39
CA TRP A 20 22.90 -4.03 3.66
C TRP A 20 24.17 -4.66 3.08
N ARG A 21 24.26 -5.99 3.17
CA ARG A 21 25.50 -6.73 2.86
C ARG A 21 25.40 -7.60 1.63
N ALA A 22 24.42 -8.49 1.60
CA ALA A 22 24.16 -9.42 0.51
C ALA A 22 22.75 -10.00 0.68
N PRO A 23 22.18 -10.65 -0.35
CA PRO A 23 20.89 -11.31 -0.22
C PRO A 23 20.93 -12.32 0.93
N ARG A 24 19.85 -12.37 1.72
CA ARG A 24 19.68 -13.32 2.85
C ARG A 24 20.77 -13.22 3.93
N LYS A 25 21.59 -12.16 3.97
CA LYS A 25 22.59 -11.95 5.03
C LYS A 25 22.09 -10.92 6.04
N PRO A 26 22.02 -11.26 7.35
CA PRO A 26 21.72 -10.27 8.38
C PRO A 26 22.69 -9.10 8.38
N PHE A 27 22.21 -7.91 8.71
CA PHE A 27 23.01 -6.69 8.65
C PHE A 27 22.65 -5.67 9.74
N ALA A 28 23.59 -4.78 10.05
CA ALA A 28 23.36 -3.74 11.05
C ALA A 28 22.34 -2.71 10.54
N ALA A 29 21.36 -2.40 11.39
CA ALA A 29 20.30 -1.46 11.09
C ALA A 29 20.02 -0.55 12.29
N ARG A 30 19.50 0.64 11.99
CA ARG A 30 19.05 1.59 13.00
C ARG A 30 17.82 2.34 12.52
N THR A 31 16.83 2.44 13.41
CA THR A 31 15.65 3.27 13.20
C THR A 31 15.66 4.41 14.19
N THR A 32 15.48 5.63 13.68
CA THR A 32 15.22 6.81 14.49
C THR A 32 13.79 7.26 14.26
N VAL A 33 12.98 7.27 15.32
CA VAL A 33 11.60 7.76 15.31
C VAL A 33 11.58 9.12 15.98
N SER A 34 11.20 10.16 15.25
CA SER A 34 10.89 11.48 15.83
C SER A 34 9.39 11.56 16.04
N ALA A 35 8.93 11.83 17.27
CA ALA A 35 7.51 11.77 17.62
C ALA A 35 7.10 12.89 18.58
N THR A 36 5.79 13.10 18.69
CA THR A 36 5.17 13.99 19.69
C THR A 36 4.17 13.18 20.51
N ALA A 37 4.27 13.24 21.84
CA ALA A 37 3.34 12.53 22.71
C ALA A 37 1.95 13.21 22.69
N THR A 38 0.88 12.43 22.48
CA THR A 38 -0.51 12.94 22.50
C THR A 38 -1.13 12.85 23.89
N GLN A 39 -0.52 12.08 24.79
CA GLN A 39 -0.78 11.97 26.22
C GLN A 39 0.54 11.90 27.01
N ALA A 40 0.51 11.88 28.34
CA ALA A 40 1.69 11.58 29.13
C ALA A 40 2.04 10.08 29.02
N LEU A 41 3.32 9.75 28.78
CA LEU A 41 3.78 8.38 28.53
C LEU A 41 4.81 7.96 29.57
N SER A 42 4.43 7.02 30.44
CA SER A 42 5.38 6.24 31.24
C SER A 42 5.92 5.03 30.47
N ARG A 43 5.19 4.56 29.44
CA ARG A 43 5.61 3.57 28.45
C ARG A 43 4.92 3.84 27.11
N PHE A 44 5.45 3.29 26.03
CA PHE A 44 4.79 3.19 24.71
C PHE A 44 5.34 1.95 23.99
N ASN A 45 4.75 1.54 22.86
CA ASN A 45 5.26 0.41 22.09
C ASN A 45 5.47 0.75 20.61
N LEU A 46 6.18 -0.12 19.92
CA LEU A 46 6.41 -0.12 18.47
C LEU A 46 6.27 -1.55 17.97
N ASP A 47 5.62 -1.75 16.84
CA ASP A 47 5.58 -3.03 16.16
C ASP A 47 7.00 -3.38 15.65
N PHE A 48 7.55 -4.52 16.08
CA PHE A 48 8.89 -4.96 15.71
C PHE A 48 9.10 -6.48 15.88
N ALA A 49 9.23 -7.20 14.77
CA ALA A 49 9.33 -8.66 14.73
C ALA A 49 10.53 -9.13 13.88
N GLY A 50 10.92 -10.41 14.00
CA GLY A 50 11.95 -11.09 13.19
C GLY A 50 13.41 -10.69 13.41
N ASN A 51 13.67 -9.46 13.87
CA ASN A 51 15.03 -8.90 13.92
C ASN A 51 15.71 -9.11 15.29
N THR A 52 17.04 -8.93 15.39
CA THR A 52 17.75 -8.99 16.68
C THR A 52 17.89 -7.61 17.29
N LEU A 53 17.21 -7.34 18.42
CA LEU A 53 17.27 -6.05 19.13
C LEU A 53 18.61 -5.86 19.86
N HIS A 54 19.21 -4.68 19.78
CA HIS A 54 20.43 -4.32 20.54
C HIS A 54 20.18 -3.25 21.60
N THR A 55 19.93 -2.01 21.18
CA THR A 55 19.79 -0.87 22.11
C THR A 55 18.59 -0.02 21.75
N VAL A 56 17.91 0.48 22.79
CA VAL A 56 16.85 1.47 22.68
C VAL A 56 17.21 2.68 23.53
N THR A 57 17.13 3.87 22.92
CA THR A 57 17.27 5.14 23.64
C THR A 57 16.06 6.02 23.38
N VAL A 58 15.67 6.80 24.39
CA VAL A 58 14.61 7.80 24.30
C VAL A 58 15.16 9.13 24.80
N GLY A 59 15.11 10.16 23.95
CA GLY A 59 15.67 11.47 24.26
C GLY A 59 17.19 11.44 24.53
N GLY A 60 17.91 10.47 23.95
CA GLY A 60 19.34 10.27 24.15
C GLY A 60 19.72 9.44 25.39
N ALA A 61 18.80 9.20 26.33
CA ALA A 61 19.02 8.32 27.47
C ALA A 61 18.65 6.87 27.14
N ARG A 62 19.33 5.89 27.75
CA ARG A 62 18.97 4.47 27.62
C ARG A 62 17.57 4.24 28.17
N ALA A 63 16.76 3.49 27.44
CA ALA A 63 15.43 3.05 27.86
C ALA A 63 15.42 1.55 28.13
N THR A 64 14.53 1.10 29.01
CA THR A 64 14.24 -0.33 29.15
C THR A 64 13.33 -0.74 28.00
N ALA A 65 13.62 -1.86 27.37
CA ALA A 65 12.85 -2.38 26.25
C ALA A 65 12.64 -3.88 26.40
N VAL A 66 11.40 -4.33 26.22
CA VAL A 66 10.99 -5.73 26.31
C VAL A 66 10.24 -6.10 25.03
N ARG A 67 10.47 -7.31 24.52
CA ARG A 67 9.64 -7.87 23.45
C ARG A 67 8.47 -8.64 24.05
N ASP A 68 7.29 -8.37 23.52
CA ASP A 68 6.06 -9.09 23.84
C ASP A 68 5.37 -9.45 22.52
N GLY A 69 5.61 -10.68 22.06
CA GLY A 69 5.25 -11.08 20.70
C GLY A 69 5.89 -10.17 19.64
N ASP A 70 5.04 -9.49 18.88
CA ASP A 70 5.42 -8.55 17.82
C ASP A 70 5.63 -7.11 18.32
N GLU A 71 5.45 -6.87 19.62
CA GLU A 71 5.56 -5.53 20.20
C GLU A 71 6.91 -5.31 20.87
N LEU A 72 7.47 -4.13 20.68
CA LEU A 72 8.61 -3.60 21.43
C LEU A 72 8.09 -2.59 22.46
N VAL A 73 7.89 -3.06 23.69
CA VAL A 73 7.45 -2.22 24.81
C VAL A 73 8.64 -1.42 25.33
N VAL A 74 8.56 -0.08 25.23
CA VAL A 74 9.62 0.85 25.61
C VAL A 74 9.23 1.66 26.85
N THR A 75 10.05 1.58 27.90
CA THR A 75 9.93 2.39 29.11
C THR A 75 11.07 3.42 29.17
N PRO A 76 10.81 4.71 28.92
CA PRO A 76 11.83 5.75 28.99
C PRO A 76 12.32 5.96 30.43
N ALA A 77 13.56 6.42 30.59
CA ALA A 77 14.15 6.71 31.92
C ALA A 77 13.40 7.81 32.70
N ARG A 78 12.68 8.69 31.99
CA ARG A 78 11.77 9.69 32.55
C ARG A 78 10.47 9.68 31.75
N PRO A 79 9.29 9.77 32.40
CA PRO A 79 8.03 9.89 31.67
C PRO A 79 8.06 11.07 30.69
N ILE A 80 7.43 10.89 29.54
CA ILE A 80 7.32 11.92 28.50
C ILE A 80 6.01 12.67 28.73
N PRO A 81 6.02 13.98 29.01
CA PRO A 81 4.79 14.74 29.19
C PRO A 81 3.99 14.87 27.89
N ARG A 82 2.67 15.02 28.01
CA ARG A 82 1.78 15.33 26.88
C ARG A 82 2.28 16.53 26.09
N GLY A 83 2.24 16.43 24.76
CA GLY A 83 2.65 17.50 23.84
C GLY A 83 4.16 17.65 23.66
N LYS A 84 4.99 16.90 24.41
CA LYS A 84 6.45 16.97 24.25
C LYS A 84 6.91 16.14 23.06
N ALA A 85 7.86 16.71 22.31
CA ALA A 85 8.60 15.98 21.29
C ALA A 85 9.63 15.05 21.96
N PHE A 86 9.85 13.89 21.36
CA PHE A 86 10.87 12.95 21.78
C PHE A 86 11.42 12.18 20.57
N THR A 87 12.61 11.61 20.77
CA THR A 87 13.26 10.78 19.74
C THR A 87 13.54 9.41 20.32
N VAL A 88 13.09 8.38 19.62
CA VAL A 88 13.44 6.98 19.90
C VAL A 88 14.51 6.57 18.91
N ARG A 89 15.61 5.97 19.38
CA ARG A 89 16.58 5.30 18.50
C ARG A 89 16.66 3.84 18.88
N VAL A 90 16.43 2.98 17.91
CA VAL A 90 16.51 1.53 18.04
C VAL A 90 17.65 1.04 17.14
N ALA A 91 18.66 0.42 17.73
CA ALA A 91 19.70 -0.30 16.99
C ALA A 91 19.41 -1.80 17.03
N TYR A 92 19.57 -2.47 15.90
CA TYR A 92 19.23 -3.88 15.73
C TYR A 92 20.02 -4.50 14.59
N THR A 93 20.03 -5.82 14.51
CA THR A 93 20.42 -6.55 13.30
C THR A 93 19.15 -6.87 12.53
N ALA A 94 19.05 -6.36 11.30
CA ALA A 94 17.99 -6.73 10.38
C ALA A 94 18.27 -8.14 9.83
N ASP A 95 17.25 -9.00 9.80
CA ASP A 95 17.37 -10.36 9.26
C ASP A 95 16.47 -10.53 8.01
N PRO A 96 17.05 -10.41 6.79
CA PRO A 96 16.30 -10.54 5.54
C PRO A 96 15.93 -11.98 5.19
N THR A 97 16.20 -12.96 6.07
CA THR A 97 15.70 -14.33 5.92
C THR A 97 14.32 -14.53 6.55
N GLN A 98 13.90 -13.58 7.40
CA GLN A 98 12.62 -13.66 8.09
C GLN A 98 11.51 -13.16 7.17
N GLN A 99 10.61 -14.08 6.81
CA GLN A 99 9.37 -13.80 6.08
C GLN A 99 8.20 -14.39 6.86
N ARG A 100 7.01 -13.84 6.63
CA ARG A 100 5.77 -14.44 7.12
C ARG A 100 4.91 -14.87 5.95
N GLN A 101 4.19 -15.96 6.17
CA GLN A 101 3.27 -16.55 5.19
C GLN A 101 1.82 -16.29 5.60
N ARG A 102 0.90 -16.27 4.63
CA ARG A 102 -0.54 -16.08 4.78
C ARG A 102 -1.31 -16.94 3.76
N GLY A 103 -2.57 -17.24 4.08
CA GLY A 103 -3.51 -17.95 3.19
C GLY A 103 -4.38 -17.01 2.34
N ASP A 104 -3.87 -15.83 1.98
CA ASP A 104 -4.53 -14.86 1.10
C ASP A 104 -3.62 -14.46 -0.07
N ALA A 105 -4.12 -13.61 -0.98
CA ALA A 105 -3.45 -13.28 -2.24
C ALA A 105 -1.99 -12.87 -2.06
N ILE A 106 -1.66 -12.16 -0.97
CA ILE A 106 -0.30 -11.66 -0.69
C ILE A 106 0.70 -12.81 -0.48
N GLN A 107 0.28 -13.96 0.05
CA GLN A 107 1.09 -15.14 0.40
C GLN A 107 2.28 -14.86 1.33
N ALA A 108 3.33 -14.16 0.88
CA ALA A 108 4.54 -13.88 1.63
C ALA A 108 4.80 -12.37 1.77
N TYR A 109 5.16 -11.90 2.97
CA TYR A 109 5.47 -10.48 3.23
C TYR A 109 6.71 -10.30 4.13
N GLY A 110 7.37 -9.14 3.98
CA GLY A 110 8.63 -8.76 4.61
C GLY A 110 9.75 -8.49 3.60
N TRP A 111 10.94 -9.03 3.87
CA TRP A 111 12.08 -8.97 2.95
C TRP A 111 11.96 -10.08 1.90
N VAL A 112 11.92 -9.74 0.61
CA VAL A 112 11.90 -10.71 -0.48
C VAL A 112 13.27 -10.71 -1.18
N PRO A 113 14.01 -11.83 -1.18
CA PRO A 113 15.30 -11.90 -1.87
C PRO A 113 15.12 -11.97 -3.38
N THR A 114 15.95 -11.23 -4.12
CA THR A 114 16.13 -11.36 -5.58
C THR A 114 17.49 -12.02 -5.87
N PRO A 115 17.80 -12.45 -7.11
CA PRO A 115 19.07 -13.10 -7.43
C PRO A 115 20.32 -12.33 -6.97
N ASP A 116 20.28 -11.00 -7.02
CA ASP A 116 21.40 -10.13 -6.68
C ASP A 116 21.13 -9.15 -5.53
N GLY A 117 19.96 -9.23 -4.90
CA GLY A 117 19.46 -8.17 -4.05
C GLY A 117 18.26 -8.53 -3.18
N THR A 118 17.40 -7.53 -2.96
CA THR A 118 16.14 -7.68 -2.23
C THR A 118 15.13 -6.62 -2.65
N VAL A 119 13.85 -6.96 -2.53
CA VAL A 119 12.69 -6.06 -2.61
C VAL A 119 11.91 -6.19 -1.31
N VAL A 120 11.17 -5.15 -0.93
CA VAL A 120 10.31 -5.14 0.25
C VAL A 120 8.84 -5.28 -0.14
N CYS A 121 8.14 -6.19 0.52
CA CYS A 121 6.68 -6.35 0.47
C CYS A 121 6.12 -6.12 1.88
N ALA A 122 5.68 -4.90 2.17
CA ALA A 122 5.30 -4.50 3.53
C ALA A 122 3.80 -4.64 3.86
N GLN A 123 2.94 -4.87 2.87
CA GLN A 123 1.51 -5.02 3.09
C GLN A 123 1.17 -6.42 3.65
N PRO A 124 0.16 -6.55 4.54
CA PRO A 124 -0.59 -5.48 5.22
C PRO A 124 0.15 -4.90 6.44
N ASN A 125 0.94 -5.71 7.13
CA ASN A 125 1.63 -5.36 8.39
C ASN A 125 3.03 -5.99 8.45
N GLY A 126 3.72 -5.99 7.30
CA GLY A 126 5.06 -6.54 7.14
C GLY A 126 6.17 -5.56 7.47
N ALA A 127 5.87 -4.28 7.63
CA ALA A 127 6.88 -3.26 7.93
C ALA A 127 7.59 -3.54 9.28
N LYS A 128 6.88 -4.12 10.26
CA LYS A 128 7.48 -4.57 11.53
C LYS A 128 8.58 -5.63 11.39
N MET A 129 8.62 -6.37 10.28
CA MET A 129 9.70 -7.32 9.96
C MET A 129 10.96 -6.62 9.42
N ILE A 130 10.85 -5.34 9.08
CA ILE A 130 11.90 -4.54 8.42
C ILE A 130 12.49 -3.56 9.42
N PHE A 131 11.63 -2.89 10.19
CA PHE A 131 12.05 -1.95 11.22
C PHE A 131 10.98 -1.70 12.30
N PRO A 132 11.36 -1.17 13.48
CA PRO A 132 10.41 -0.78 14.53
C PRO A 132 9.50 0.36 14.07
N VAL A 133 8.20 0.11 13.97
CA VAL A 133 7.24 1.00 13.33
C VAL A 133 5.95 1.09 14.14
N ASN A 134 5.03 1.94 13.70
CA ASN A 134 3.65 1.95 14.14
C ASN A 134 2.80 1.44 12.96
N ASP A 135 2.59 0.12 12.90
CA ASP A 135 2.21 -0.64 11.69
C ASP A 135 0.70 -0.64 11.42
N HIS A 136 0.13 0.55 11.26
CA HIS A 136 -1.30 0.73 11.03
C HIS A 136 -1.57 1.60 9.79
N PRO A 137 -2.55 1.27 8.93
CA PRO A 137 -2.76 1.95 7.65
C PRO A 137 -3.10 3.44 7.79
N SER A 138 -3.72 3.84 8.90
CA SER A 138 -4.01 5.25 9.18
C SER A 138 -2.80 6.07 9.64
N LEU A 139 -1.70 5.43 10.02
CA LEU A 139 -0.56 6.08 10.65
C LEU A 139 0.55 6.28 9.63
N ARG A 140 0.61 7.51 9.11
CA ARG A 140 1.54 7.92 8.06
C ARG A 140 2.57 8.89 8.61
N ALA A 141 3.81 8.74 8.17
CA ALA A 141 4.87 9.68 8.49
C ALA A 141 5.85 9.82 7.32
N PRO A 142 6.48 10.99 7.15
CA PRO A 142 7.64 11.12 6.26
C PRO A 142 8.75 10.14 6.65
N VAL A 143 9.46 9.62 5.65
CA VAL A 143 10.55 8.66 5.84
C VAL A 143 11.80 9.17 5.14
N THR A 144 12.93 9.12 5.84
CA THR A 144 14.26 9.23 5.25
C THR A 144 14.90 7.86 5.23
N PHE A 145 15.21 7.35 4.05
CA PHE A 145 15.95 6.10 3.89
C PHE A 145 17.42 6.41 3.69
N ARG A 146 18.30 5.69 4.36
CA ARG A 146 19.76 5.80 4.22
C ARG A 146 20.34 4.40 4.07
N ILE A 147 20.46 3.94 2.84
CA ILE A 147 20.82 2.56 2.52
C ILE A 147 22.28 2.51 2.05
N THR A 148 23.11 1.74 2.73
CA THR A 148 24.48 1.43 2.27
C THR A 148 24.45 0.13 1.50
N THR A 149 25.01 0.12 0.30
CA THR A 149 25.14 -1.06 -0.55
C THR A 149 26.61 -1.38 -0.83
N PRO A 150 26.94 -2.65 -1.13
CA PRO A 150 28.19 -3.02 -1.77
C PRO A 150 28.43 -2.24 -3.07
N PRO A 151 29.70 -2.13 -3.53
CA PRO A 151 30.02 -1.58 -4.84
C PRO A 151 29.25 -2.29 -5.96
N GLY A 152 28.84 -1.56 -6.99
CA GLY A 152 28.16 -2.12 -8.16
C GLY A 152 26.66 -2.38 -7.98
N LEU A 153 26.10 -2.18 -6.79
CA LEU A 153 24.65 -2.27 -6.53
C LEU A 153 24.02 -0.89 -6.32
N SER A 154 22.77 -0.77 -6.73
CA SER A 154 21.92 0.39 -6.52
C SER A 154 20.92 0.13 -5.40
N ALA A 155 20.50 1.18 -4.71
CA ALA A 155 19.33 1.15 -3.83
C ALA A 155 18.29 2.16 -4.32
N VAL A 156 17.02 1.79 -4.19
CA VAL A 156 15.86 2.66 -4.39
C VAL A 156 14.91 2.53 -3.21
N ALA A 157 14.21 3.60 -2.89
CA ALA A 157 13.12 3.61 -1.93
C ALA A 157 12.06 4.63 -2.36
N ASN A 158 10.94 4.72 -1.65
CA ASN A 158 9.92 5.74 -1.95
C ASN A 158 10.53 7.15 -1.98
N GLY A 159 10.04 7.98 -2.88
CA GLY A 159 10.37 9.40 -2.93
C GLY A 159 11.61 9.72 -3.77
N ARG A 160 12.39 10.73 -3.37
CA ARG A 160 13.45 11.33 -4.19
C ARG A 160 14.82 10.92 -3.67
N LEU A 161 15.72 10.52 -4.57
CA LEU A 161 17.14 10.42 -4.25
C LEU A 161 17.68 11.83 -3.93
N VAL A 162 18.08 12.06 -2.68
CA VAL A 162 18.61 13.35 -2.24
C VAL A 162 20.13 13.36 -2.13
N GLU A 163 20.76 12.19 -1.98
CA GLU A 163 22.21 12.05 -1.89
C GLU A 163 22.66 10.67 -2.35
N ARG A 164 23.79 10.64 -3.07
CA ARG A 164 24.55 9.42 -3.37
C ARG A 164 26.00 9.66 -3.00
N ALA A 165 26.49 8.99 -1.97
CA ALA A 165 27.82 9.20 -1.41
C ALA A 165 28.64 7.91 -1.41
N ARG A 166 29.80 7.92 -2.07
CA ARG A 166 30.77 6.81 -2.02
C ARG A 166 31.52 6.86 -0.68
N ARG A 167 31.71 5.69 -0.06
CA ARG A 167 32.46 5.49 1.18
C ARG A 167 33.92 5.11 0.88
N PRO A 168 34.86 5.31 1.82
CA PRO A 168 36.28 4.97 1.60
C PRO A 168 36.54 3.50 1.25
N ASP A 169 35.68 2.60 1.72
CA ASP A 169 35.74 1.16 1.43
C ASP A 169 35.04 0.76 0.11
N GLY A 170 34.66 1.73 -0.71
CA GLY A 170 34.01 1.53 -2.01
C GLY A 170 32.50 1.32 -1.96
N ARG A 171 31.90 1.11 -0.79
CA ARG A 171 30.43 1.02 -0.63
C ARG A 171 29.76 2.35 -0.98
N VAL A 172 28.46 2.30 -1.29
CA VAL A 172 27.69 3.50 -1.66
C VAL A 172 26.54 3.69 -0.69
N ARG A 173 26.42 4.89 -0.12
CA ARG A 173 25.24 5.31 0.64
C ARG A 173 24.28 6.04 -0.28
N TRP A 174 23.04 5.59 -0.29
CA TRP A 174 21.91 6.18 -1.00
C TRP A 174 20.97 6.78 0.03
N THR A 175 20.69 8.07 -0.06
CA THR A 175 19.72 8.75 0.81
C THR A 175 18.50 9.13 0.00
N TYR A 176 17.33 8.63 0.40
CA TYR A 176 16.04 9.00 -0.17
C TYR A 176 15.18 9.73 0.86
N ASP A 177 14.41 10.72 0.41
CA ASP A 177 13.34 11.34 1.19
C ASP A 177 12.00 11.01 0.54
N SER A 178 11.03 10.51 1.32
CA SER A 178 9.73 10.09 0.79
C SER A 178 8.90 11.21 0.17
N GLU A 179 9.25 12.49 0.42
CA GLU A 179 8.57 13.73 0.05
C GLU A 179 7.13 13.93 0.57
N HIS A 180 6.44 12.82 0.83
CA HIS A 180 5.10 12.76 1.39
C HIS A 180 5.10 11.75 2.56
N PRO A 181 4.21 11.91 3.55
CA PRO A 181 3.96 10.86 4.52
C PRO A 181 3.56 9.55 3.84
N VAL A 182 4.10 8.43 4.33
CA VAL A 182 3.83 7.08 3.81
C VAL A 182 3.25 6.22 4.94
N ALA A 183 2.23 5.41 4.64
CA ALA A 183 1.77 4.38 5.57
C ALA A 183 2.77 3.23 5.58
N ALA A 184 2.92 2.54 6.71
CA ALA A 184 3.92 1.49 6.82
C ALA A 184 3.73 0.37 5.76
N GLN A 185 2.49 0.00 5.49
CA GLN A 185 2.15 -1.01 4.48
C GLN A 185 2.60 -0.63 3.04
N LEU A 186 2.71 0.67 2.75
CA LEU A 186 3.03 1.23 1.42
C LEU A 186 4.51 1.51 1.16
N MET A 187 5.38 1.15 2.11
CA MET A 187 6.81 1.43 1.96
C MET A 187 7.45 0.49 0.95
N GLN A 188 8.31 1.05 0.12
CA GLN A 188 9.15 0.34 -0.83
C GLN A 188 10.62 0.63 -0.57
N LEU A 189 11.41 -0.43 -0.66
CA LEU A 189 12.85 -0.43 -0.64
C LEU A 189 13.31 -1.61 -1.49
N ALA A 190 14.19 -1.34 -2.47
CA ALA A 190 14.85 -2.39 -3.22
C ALA A 190 16.34 -2.12 -3.37
N ILE A 191 17.13 -3.20 -3.42
CA ILE A 191 18.57 -3.20 -3.62
C ILE A 191 18.86 -4.24 -4.71
N GLY A 192 19.72 -3.90 -5.67
CA GLY A 192 20.05 -4.79 -6.79
C GLY A 192 20.80 -4.05 -7.90
N ARG A 193 21.11 -4.74 -9.00
CA ARG A 193 21.65 -4.13 -10.23
C ARG A 193 20.49 -3.63 -11.08
N PHE A 194 20.11 -2.38 -10.83
CA PHE A 194 19.05 -1.71 -11.56
C PHE A 194 19.57 -0.75 -12.63
N ALA A 195 18.87 -0.72 -13.76
CA ALA A 195 18.76 0.43 -14.64
C ALA A 195 17.61 1.33 -14.17
N PHE A 196 17.80 2.65 -14.27
CA PHE A 196 16.76 3.63 -14.03
C PHE A 196 16.29 4.17 -15.38
N VAL A 197 15.02 3.96 -15.71
CA VAL A 197 14.43 4.43 -16.97
C VAL A 197 13.55 5.63 -16.66
N ASP A 198 14.05 6.82 -16.97
CA ASP A 198 13.34 8.07 -16.75
C ASP A 198 12.44 8.40 -17.96
N ARG A 199 11.21 8.81 -17.66
CA ARG A 199 10.16 9.24 -18.60
C ARG A 199 9.44 10.46 -18.05
N THR A 200 8.64 11.09 -18.91
CA THR A 200 7.77 12.21 -18.53
C THR A 200 6.32 11.82 -18.70
N GLY A 201 5.57 11.83 -17.59
CA GLY A 201 4.13 11.65 -17.56
C GLY A 201 3.37 12.96 -17.81
N PRO A 202 2.03 12.94 -17.63
CA PRO A 202 1.18 14.11 -17.88
C PRO A 202 1.62 15.33 -17.07
N ARG A 203 1.56 16.51 -17.70
CA ARG A 203 1.95 17.81 -17.12
C ARG A 203 3.38 17.86 -16.55
N GLY A 204 4.29 17.10 -17.15
CA GLY A 204 5.71 17.10 -16.75
C GLY A 204 6.01 16.26 -15.50
N LEU A 205 5.09 15.38 -15.09
CA LEU A 205 5.30 14.48 -13.95
C LEU A 205 6.52 13.59 -14.20
N PRO A 206 7.55 13.60 -13.34
CA PRO A 206 8.66 12.66 -13.47
C PRO A 206 8.17 11.22 -13.25
N VAL A 207 8.43 10.35 -14.22
CA VAL A 207 8.19 8.91 -14.13
C VAL A 207 9.54 8.21 -14.16
N ARG A 208 9.86 7.39 -13.16
CA ARG A 208 11.12 6.65 -13.09
C ARG A 208 10.86 5.19 -12.79
N ASP A 209 11.12 4.35 -13.78
CA ASP A 209 11.06 2.92 -13.58
C ASP A 209 12.40 2.39 -13.10
N VAL A 210 12.33 1.40 -12.22
CA VAL A 210 13.49 0.72 -11.64
C VAL A 210 13.46 -0.70 -12.14
N VAL A 211 14.40 -1.02 -13.03
CA VAL A 211 14.34 -2.26 -13.80
C VAL A 211 15.65 -3.02 -13.61
N PRO A 212 15.61 -4.30 -13.20
CA PRO A 212 16.77 -5.19 -13.23
C PRO A 212 17.44 -5.12 -14.62
N GLN A 213 18.77 -4.98 -14.66
CA GLN A 213 19.48 -4.71 -15.93
C GLN A 213 19.16 -5.72 -17.05
N GLY A 214 18.96 -7.00 -16.70
CA GLY A 214 18.62 -8.06 -17.65
C GLY A 214 17.18 -8.03 -18.17
N LEU A 215 16.29 -7.24 -17.57
CA LEU A 215 14.86 -7.19 -17.91
C LEU A 215 14.44 -5.87 -18.58
N VAL A 216 15.39 -4.97 -18.86
CA VAL A 216 15.10 -3.66 -19.45
C VAL A 216 14.36 -3.82 -20.78
N THR A 217 14.92 -4.57 -21.72
CA THR A 217 14.29 -4.76 -23.04
C THR A 217 12.99 -5.53 -22.94
N ASP A 218 12.99 -6.66 -22.23
CA ASP A 218 11.87 -7.60 -22.21
C ASP A 218 10.60 -7.00 -21.60
N THR A 219 10.74 -6.11 -20.62
CA THR A 219 9.59 -5.46 -19.98
C THR A 219 9.14 -4.17 -20.66
N GLU A 220 9.97 -3.57 -21.54
CA GLU A 220 9.77 -2.21 -22.09
C GLU A 220 8.36 -2.02 -22.67
N THR A 221 7.88 -3.00 -23.45
CA THR A 221 6.57 -2.96 -24.12
C THR A 221 5.46 -2.52 -23.17
N HIS A 222 5.31 -3.18 -22.01
CA HIS A 222 4.23 -2.88 -21.07
C HIS A 222 4.57 -1.73 -20.12
N ARG A 223 5.77 -1.69 -19.53
CA ARG A 223 6.11 -0.58 -18.60
C ARG A 223 6.08 0.78 -19.27
N SER A 224 6.29 0.85 -20.59
CA SER A 224 6.21 2.11 -21.36
C SER A 224 4.82 2.74 -21.38
N LEU A 225 3.76 1.95 -21.17
CA LEU A 225 2.37 2.40 -21.15
C LEU A 225 2.01 3.19 -19.88
N THR A 226 2.86 3.16 -18.84
CA THR A 226 2.63 3.84 -17.56
C THR A 226 2.19 5.32 -17.70
N SER A 227 2.76 6.06 -18.65
CA SER A 227 2.40 7.48 -18.86
C SER A 227 1.01 7.66 -19.49
N GLU A 228 0.60 6.72 -20.33
CA GLU A 228 -0.74 6.67 -20.90
C GLU A 228 -1.78 6.33 -19.83
N HIS A 229 -1.51 5.31 -19.01
CA HIS A 229 -2.35 4.93 -17.87
C HIS A 229 -2.53 6.08 -16.87
N LEU A 230 -1.44 6.80 -16.55
CA LEU A 230 -1.48 8.02 -15.74
C LEU A 230 -2.44 9.06 -16.34
N THR A 231 -2.35 9.29 -17.64
CA THR A 231 -3.22 10.26 -18.32
C THR A 231 -4.67 9.80 -18.29
N TRP A 232 -4.93 8.51 -18.47
CA TRP A 232 -6.28 7.93 -18.43
C TRP A 232 -6.93 8.02 -17.04
N LEU A 233 -6.18 7.69 -15.98
CA LEU A 233 -6.68 7.80 -14.60
C LEU A 233 -6.86 9.27 -14.18
N GLU A 234 -5.97 10.18 -14.60
CA GLU A 234 -6.14 11.60 -14.32
C GLU A 234 -7.39 12.20 -14.97
N ARG A 235 -7.77 11.71 -16.15
CA ARG A 235 -9.03 12.10 -16.77
C ARG A 235 -10.24 11.69 -15.94
N ARG A 236 -10.17 10.63 -15.15
CA ARG A 236 -11.29 10.15 -14.31
C ARG A 236 -11.24 10.73 -12.90
N LEU A 237 -10.13 10.53 -12.21
CA LEU A 237 -9.95 10.85 -10.79
C LEU A 237 -9.43 12.28 -10.56
N GLY A 238 -8.93 12.95 -11.61
CA GLY A 238 -8.25 14.24 -11.48
C GLY A 238 -6.75 14.11 -11.26
N PRO A 239 -6.02 15.23 -11.04
CA PRO A 239 -4.56 15.26 -11.07
C PRO A 239 -3.88 14.26 -10.14
N TYR A 240 -2.79 13.64 -10.62
CA TYR A 240 -2.00 12.68 -9.85
C TYR A 240 -1.55 13.28 -8.49
N PRO A 241 -1.70 12.54 -7.37
CA PRO A 241 -1.58 13.13 -6.05
C PRO A 241 -0.14 13.33 -5.55
N PHE A 242 0.86 12.67 -6.14
CA PHE A 242 2.27 12.72 -5.71
C PHE A 242 3.18 13.46 -6.70
N ARG A 243 4.42 13.70 -6.30
CA ARG A 243 5.42 14.46 -7.07
C ARG A 243 6.13 13.67 -8.18
N ARG A 244 6.04 12.34 -8.14
CA ARG A 244 6.60 11.41 -9.13
C ARG A 244 5.91 10.07 -9.04
N TYR A 245 6.07 9.27 -10.08
CA TYR A 245 5.64 7.88 -10.11
C TYR A 245 6.71 6.99 -10.76
N GLY A 246 6.49 5.68 -10.76
CA GLY A 246 7.32 4.72 -11.45
C GLY A 246 6.92 3.29 -11.09
N VAL A 247 7.40 2.33 -11.86
CA VAL A 247 7.28 0.91 -11.55
C VAL A 247 8.63 0.31 -11.19
N LEU A 248 8.65 -0.54 -10.17
CA LEU A 248 9.77 -1.40 -9.80
C LEU A 248 9.49 -2.81 -10.31
N VAL A 249 10.33 -3.31 -11.19
CA VAL A 249 10.22 -4.70 -11.68
C VAL A 249 10.89 -5.64 -10.67
N GLY A 250 10.10 -6.52 -10.06
CA GLY A 250 10.59 -7.56 -9.17
C GLY A 250 11.16 -8.75 -9.96
N ASP A 251 12.49 -8.90 -9.97
CA ASP A 251 13.17 -10.07 -10.56
C ASP A 251 13.11 -11.30 -9.64
N THR A 252 11.90 -11.70 -9.28
CA THR A 252 11.61 -12.90 -8.50
C THR A 252 10.15 -13.26 -8.69
N ASP A 253 9.77 -14.46 -8.25
CA ASP A 253 8.40 -14.93 -8.30
C ASP A 253 7.62 -14.28 -7.14
N LEU A 254 7.35 -12.97 -7.31
CA LEU A 254 6.47 -12.23 -6.42
C LEU A 254 5.04 -12.76 -6.61
N PRO A 255 4.34 -13.13 -5.53
CA PRO A 255 3.00 -13.69 -5.64
C PRO A 255 1.97 -12.65 -6.12
N VAL A 256 2.25 -11.36 -5.90
CA VAL A 256 1.39 -10.23 -6.24
C VAL A 256 2.19 -8.98 -6.57
N ALA A 257 1.58 -8.12 -7.37
CA ALA A 257 1.89 -6.70 -7.41
C ALA A 257 1.50 -5.98 -6.10
N LEU A 258 2.17 -4.86 -5.81
CA LEU A 258 1.83 -4.02 -4.67
C LEU A 258 1.93 -2.54 -5.02
N GLU A 259 1.02 -1.77 -4.42
CA GLU A 259 0.72 -0.40 -4.80
C GLU A 259 1.68 0.63 -4.21
N THR A 260 2.87 0.17 -3.79
CA THR A 260 3.75 0.91 -2.90
C THR A 260 3.96 2.37 -3.33
N GLN A 261 3.86 3.29 -2.38
CA GLN A 261 3.53 4.69 -2.67
C GLN A 261 4.55 5.34 -3.62
N ALA A 262 4.05 5.84 -4.76
CA ALA A 262 4.81 6.51 -5.81
C ALA A 262 5.90 5.64 -6.50
N LEU A 263 5.94 4.33 -6.22
CA LEU A 263 6.82 3.36 -6.85
C LEU A 263 6.18 1.96 -6.71
N SER A 264 5.21 1.62 -7.55
CA SER A 264 4.52 0.32 -7.46
C SER A 264 5.47 -0.81 -7.85
N VAL A 265 5.42 -1.94 -7.15
CA VAL A 265 6.22 -3.11 -7.48
C VAL A 265 5.38 -4.11 -8.25
N LEU A 266 5.91 -4.60 -9.36
CA LEU A 266 5.26 -5.55 -10.25
C LEU A 266 6.12 -6.81 -10.36
N PRO A 267 5.56 -8.02 -10.20
CA PRO A 267 6.18 -9.25 -10.63
C PRO A 267 6.64 -9.13 -12.09
N ARG A 268 7.82 -9.65 -12.42
CA ARG A 268 8.26 -9.68 -13.83
C ARG A 268 7.29 -10.46 -14.72
N GLY A 269 6.61 -11.48 -14.18
CA GLY A 269 5.64 -12.30 -14.93
C GLY A 269 4.51 -11.48 -15.51
N ASP A 270 3.94 -10.58 -14.70
CA ASP A 270 2.84 -9.68 -15.08
C ASP A 270 3.26 -8.71 -16.20
N LEU A 271 4.54 -8.32 -16.27
CA LEU A 271 5.04 -7.47 -17.36
C LEU A 271 5.46 -8.25 -18.61
N LEU A 272 5.59 -9.57 -18.50
CA LEU A 272 5.95 -10.47 -19.60
C LEU A 272 4.73 -11.26 -20.14
N SER A 273 3.55 -11.05 -19.57
CA SER A 273 2.28 -11.64 -20.02
C SER A 273 1.82 -11.01 -21.34
N ASP A 274 0.60 -11.32 -21.78
CA ASP A 274 -0.03 -10.51 -22.82
C ASP A 274 -0.37 -9.10 -22.31
N ARG A 275 -0.71 -8.24 -23.28
CA ARG A 275 -0.95 -6.82 -23.02
C ARG A 275 -2.16 -6.58 -22.11
N VAL A 276 -3.24 -7.34 -22.25
CA VAL A 276 -4.46 -7.10 -21.47
C VAL A 276 -4.18 -7.38 -19.99
N ASP A 277 -3.55 -8.52 -19.70
CA ASP A 277 -3.16 -8.87 -18.33
C ASP A 277 -2.14 -7.89 -17.74
N ALA A 278 -1.13 -7.47 -18.52
CA ALA A 278 -0.13 -6.52 -18.04
C ALA A 278 -0.74 -5.13 -17.74
N GLU A 279 -1.62 -4.64 -18.62
CA GLU A 279 -2.29 -3.35 -18.41
C GLU A 279 -3.29 -3.40 -17.25
N ARG A 280 -3.95 -4.54 -17.03
CA ARG A 280 -4.80 -4.77 -15.87
C ARG A 280 -4.02 -4.47 -14.58
N ASP A 281 -2.90 -5.15 -14.37
CA ASP A 281 -2.14 -5.02 -13.13
C ASP A 281 -1.49 -3.62 -13.03
N LEU A 282 -0.96 -3.07 -14.13
CA LEU A 282 -0.42 -1.70 -14.15
C LEU A 282 -1.47 -0.63 -13.77
N VAL A 283 -2.70 -0.74 -14.28
CA VAL A 283 -3.78 0.22 -14.00
C VAL A 283 -4.30 0.04 -12.58
N HIS A 284 -4.44 -1.19 -12.09
CA HIS A 284 -4.84 -1.48 -10.70
C HIS A 284 -3.86 -0.83 -9.71
N GLU A 285 -2.56 -1.10 -9.87
CA GLU A 285 -1.52 -0.55 -8.99
C GLU A 285 -1.38 0.98 -9.07
N LEU A 286 -1.71 1.55 -10.22
CA LEU A 286 -1.68 2.99 -10.41
C LEU A 286 -2.93 3.67 -9.83
N ALA A 287 -4.11 3.05 -9.92
CA ALA A 287 -5.36 3.59 -9.35
C ALA A 287 -5.21 3.78 -7.84
N HIS A 288 -4.54 2.84 -7.17
CA HIS A 288 -4.23 2.92 -5.75
C HIS A 288 -3.48 4.20 -5.32
N GLN A 289 -2.76 4.85 -6.23
CA GLN A 289 -2.08 6.10 -5.92
C GLN A 289 -3.07 7.20 -5.49
N TRP A 290 -4.31 7.17 -6.01
CA TRP A 290 -5.42 7.99 -5.52
C TRP A 290 -6.13 7.34 -4.32
N THR A 291 -6.52 6.08 -4.46
CA THR A 291 -7.38 5.34 -3.51
C THR A 291 -6.61 4.22 -2.79
N GLY A 292 -6.18 4.47 -1.55
CA GLY A 292 -5.29 3.59 -0.79
C GLY A 292 -4.05 4.34 -0.30
N ASN A 293 -3.42 5.12 -1.19
CA ASN A 293 -2.20 5.87 -0.88
C ASN A 293 -2.50 7.31 -0.48
N SER A 294 -3.04 8.11 -1.41
CA SER A 294 -3.36 9.51 -1.13
C SER A 294 -4.52 9.63 -0.15
N VAL A 295 -5.63 8.96 -0.46
CA VAL A 295 -6.73 8.70 0.47
C VAL A 295 -6.42 7.38 1.18
N ALA A 296 -5.85 7.47 2.37
CA ALA A 296 -5.50 6.28 3.16
C ALA A 296 -6.73 5.73 3.89
N ILE A 297 -6.82 4.41 4.00
CA ILE A 297 -7.89 3.75 4.75
C ILE A 297 -7.71 3.94 6.26
N ARG A 298 -8.81 4.12 6.98
CA ARG A 298 -8.78 4.32 8.44
C ARG A 298 -8.44 3.06 9.21
N ARG A 299 -8.90 1.91 8.74
CA ARG A 299 -8.70 0.59 9.34
C ARG A 299 -8.86 -0.47 8.25
N TRP A 300 -8.45 -1.70 8.53
CA TRP A 300 -8.48 -2.78 7.55
C TRP A 300 -9.89 -3.19 7.10
N SER A 301 -10.95 -3.00 7.90
CA SER A 301 -12.31 -3.21 7.41
C SER A 301 -12.80 -2.14 6.42
N ASP A 302 -12.05 -1.05 6.24
CA ASP A 302 -12.27 -0.08 5.16
C ASP A 302 -11.48 -0.44 3.88
N LEU A 303 -10.85 -1.63 3.78
CA LEU A 303 -9.99 -2.04 2.65
C LEU A 303 -10.70 -2.00 1.29
N TRP A 304 -12.02 -2.22 1.25
CA TRP A 304 -12.83 -2.12 0.03
C TRP A 304 -12.71 -0.73 -0.66
N LEU A 305 -12.43 0.34 0.11
CA LEU A 305 -12.19 1.68 -0.44
C LEU A 305 -10.86 1.78 -1.21
N SER A 306 -9.93 0.86 -0.99
CA SER A 306 -8.66 0.76 -1.72
C SER A 306 -8.84 -0.21 -2.88
N GLU A 307 -9.07 -1.49 -2.57
CA GLU A 307 -9.09 -2.58 -3.53
C GLU A 307 -10.30 -2.54 -4.47
N GLY A 308 -11.47 -2.18 -3.96
CA GLY A 308 -12.68 -2.07 -4.78
C GLY A 308 -12.57 -0.95 -5.82
N HIS A 309 -11.97 0.18 -5.46
CA HIS A 309 -11.75 1.28 -6.41
C HIS A 309 -10.69 0.91 -7.46
N ALA A 310 -9.56 0.36 -7.03
CA ALA A 310 -8.51 -0.08 -7.94
C ALA A 310 -9.04 -1.12 -8.94
N ARG A 311 -9.75 -2.14 -8.43
CA ARG A 311 -10.39 -3.17 -9.26
C ARG A 311 -11.46 -2.59 -10.18
N PHE A 312 -12.27 -1.63 -9.73
CA PHE A 312 -13.28 -1.00 -10.59
C PHE A 312 -12.65 -0.24 -11.78
N TYR A 313 -11.62 0.58 -11.54
CA TYR A 313 -10.95 1.31 -12.62
C TYR A 313 -10.13 0.40 -13.52
N GLU A 314 -9.55 -0.66 -12.97
CA GLU A 314 -8.93 -1.73 -13.74
C GLU A 314 -9.94 -2.35 -14.72
N ARG A 315 -11.09 -2.82 -14.23
CA ARG A 315 -12.13 -3.43 -15.08
C ARG A 315 -12.64 -2.46 -16.15
N LEU A 316 -12.84 -1.20 -15.79
CA LEU A 316 -13.25 -0.15 -16.73
C LEU A 316 -12.18 0.14 -17.80
N TYR A 317 -10.90 0.02 -17.45
CA TYR A 317 -9.82 0.14 -18.43
C TYR A 317 -9.79 -1.08 -19.35
N SER A 318 -9.81 -2.28 -18.75
CA SER A 318 -9.78 -3.57 -19.44
C SER A 318 -10.87 -3.67 -20.51
N ASP A 319 -12.12 -3.35 -20.16
CA ASP A 319 -13.27 -3.30 -21.07
C ASP A 319 -12.98 -2.46 -22.33
N ALA A 320 -12.45 -1.25 -22.14
CA ALA A 320 -12.12 -0.34 -23.24
C ALA A 320 -10.87 -0.75 -24.06
N HIS A 321 -10.10 -1.75 -23.62
CA HIS A 321 -8.81 -2.13 -24.23
C HIS A 321 -8.72 -3.62 -24.57
N GLY A 322 -9.86 -4.26 -24.83
CA GLY A 322 -9.93 -5.62 -25.39
C GLY A 322 -9.92 -6.74 -24.35
N GLY A 323 -10.08 -6.41 -23.07
CA GLY A 323 -10.37 -7.40 -22.03
C GLY A 323 -11.87 -7.69 -21.90
N VAL A 324 -12.25 -8.28 -20.76
CA VAL A 324 -13.64 -8.66 -20.48
C VAL A 324 -14.52 -7.40 -20.34
N ASP A 325 -15.71 -7.45 -20.93
CA ASP A 325 -16.74 -6.43 -20.79
C ASP A 325 -17.07 -6.20 -19.30
N ILE A 326 -17.20 -4.95 -18.88
CA ILE A 326 -17.38 -4.63 -17.47
C ILE A 326 -18.74 -5.12 -16.94
N GLU A 327 -19.80 -5.09 -17.75
CA GLU A 327 -21.12 -5.59 -17.35
C GLU A 327 -21.07 -7.10 -17.13
N ASP A 328 -20.44 -7.84 -18.04
CA ASP A 328 -20.24 -9.29 -17.89
C ASP A 328 -19.41 -9.65 -16.65
N ALA A 329 -18.35 -8.89 -16.38
CA ALA A 329 -17.52 -9.08 -15.18
C ALA A 329 -18.33 -8.80 -13.90
N MET A 330 -19.14 -7.74 -13.88
CA MET A 330 -19.96 -7.38 -12.71
C MET A 330 -21.14 -8.35 -12.53
N ARG A 331 -21.70 -8.89 -13.63
CA ARG A 331 -22.72 -9.94 -13.55
C ARG A 331 -22.15 -11.20 -12.91
N SER A 332 -20.99 -11.66 -13.36
CA SER A 332 -20.32 -12.82 -12.77
C SER A 332 -19.96 -12.60 -11.30
N ALA A 333 -19.56 -11.38 -10.92
CA ALA A 333 -19.32 -11.02 -9.53
C ALA A 333 -20.62 -10.99 -8.71
N TYR A 334 -21.73 -10.53 -9.30
CA TYR A 334 -23.04 -10.49 -8.65
C TYR A 334 -23.58 -11.90 -8.37
N GLU A 335 -23.52 -12.79 -9.36
CA GLU A 335 -23.94 -14.20 -9.24
C GLU A 335 -23.29 -14.86 -8.02
N GLN A 336 -21.98 -14.65 -7.81
CA GLN A 336 -21.23 -15.27 -6.71
C GLN A 336 -21.25 -14.48 -5.39
N HIS A 337 -21.86 -13.28 -5.37
CA HIS A 337 -21.61 -12.31 -4.31
C HIS A 337 -22.13 -12.77 -2.94
N ASP A 338 -23.22 -13.53 -2.90
CA ASP A 338 -23.73 -14.13 -1.65
C ASP A 338 -22.80 -15.23 -1.11
N GLN A 339 -22.21 -16.05 -1.99
CA GLN A 339 -21.18 -17.01 -1.58
C GLN A 339 -19.97 -16.29 -0.96
N TRP A 340 -19.52 -15.20 -1.57
CA TRP A 340 -18.39 -14.43 -1.04
C TRP A 340 -18.70 -13.73 0.29
N ARG A 341 -19.96 -13.29 0.51
CA ARG A 341 -20.43 -12.78 1.81
C ARG A 341 -20.39 -13.87 2.87
N HIS A 342 -20.85 -15.08 2.52
CA HIS A 342 -20.80 -16.22 3.42
C HIS A 342 -19.35 -16.57 3.81
N ASP A 343 -18.44 -16.65 2.85
CA ASP A 343 -17.08 -17.15 3.07
C ASP A 343 -16.14 -16.14 3.73
N ALA A 344 -16.34 -14.83 3.51
CA ALA A 344 -15.39 -13.79 3.92
C ALA A 344 -16.02 -12.53 4.55
N GLY A 345 -17.35 -12.50 4.69
CA GLY A 345 -18.10 -11.35 5.20
C GLY A 345 -18.29 -10.23 4.18
N ALA A 346 -19.25 -9.34 4.46
CA ALA A 346 -19.60 -8.20 3.62
C ALA A 346 -18.39 -7.29 3.32
N PRO A 347 -18.40 -6.48 2.24
CA PRO A 347 -17.24 -5.70 1.80
C PRO A 347 -16.59 -4.83 2.90
N ALA A 348 -17.40 -4.20 3.76
CA ALA A 348 -16.94 -3.35 4.85
C ALA A 348 -16.96 -4.05 6.24
N GLU A 349 -17.26 -5.34 6.30
CA GLU A 349 -17.37 -6.15 7.52
C GLU A 349 -16.77 -7.56 7.32
N PRO A 350 -15.43 -7.69 7.25
CA PRO A 350 -14.76 -8.99 7.21
C PRO A 350 -15.03 -9.82 8.44
N THR A 351 -15.38 -11.10 8.22
CA THR A 351 -15.54 -12.12 9.27
C THR A 351 -14.27 -12.95 9.45
N GLU A 352 -13.39 -12.98 8.45
CA GLU A 352 -12.15 -13.76 8.44
C GLU A 352 -10.91 -12.90 8.75
N PRO A 353 -9.83 -13.48 9.32
CA PRO A 353 -8.58 -12.77 9.58
C PRO A 353 -7.75 -12.52 8.32
N THR A 354 -8.10 -13.17 7.20
CA THR A 354 -7.48 -12.97 5.89
C THR A 354 -8.17 -11.83 5.14
N LEU A 355 -7.41 -10.78 4.82
CA LEU A 355 -7.98 -9.51 4.35
C LEU A 355 -8.18 -9.50 2.83
N PHE A 356 -7.29 -10.14 2.07
CA PHE A 356 -7.22 -10.04 0.61
C PHE A 356 -7.90 -11.25 -0.04
N LYS A 357 -9.24 -11.24 0.00
CA LYS A 357 -10.11 -12.22 -0.65
C LYS A 357 -10.89 -11.55 -1.78
N VAL A 358 -11.39 -12.33 -2.73
CA VAL A 358 -12.16 -11.85 -3.90
C VAL A 358 -13.25 -10.84 -3.54
N MET A 359 -13.87 -11.00 -2.36
CA MET A 359 -14.87 -10.07 -1.83
C MET A 359 -14.37 -8.63 -1.62
N ARG A 360 -13.08 -8.44 -1.30
CA ARG A 360 -12.47 -7.11 -1.18
C ARG A 360 -12.05 -6.50 -2.53
N TYR A 361 -11.97 -7.32 -3.57
CA TYR A 361 -11.67 -6.90 -4.94
C TYR A 361 -12.96 -6.84 -5.75
N ASP A 362 -13.30 -7.88 -6.51
CA ASP A 362 -14.43 -7.94 -7.42
C ASP A 362 -15.76 -7.69 -6.71
N GLY A 363 -15.97 -8.24 -5.50
CA GLY A 363 -17.18 -7.95 -4.72
C GLY A 363 -17.29 -6.48 -4.30
N SER A 364 -16.16 -5.80 -4.06
CA SER A 364 -16.16 -4.37 -3.73
C SER A 364 -16.26 -3.47 -4.96
N ALA A 365 -15.71 -3.90 -6.11
CA ALA A 365 -15.93 -3.24 -7.39
C ALA A 365 -17.41 -3.30 -7.81
N LEU A 366 -18.10 -4.41 -7.51
CA LEU A 366 -19.53 -4.55 -7.73
C LEU A 366 -20.34 -3.51 -6.95
N VAL A 367 -19.95 -3.17 -5.72
CA VAL A 367 -20.61 -2.10 -4.95
C VAL A 367 -20.49 -0.74 -5.64
N LEU A 368 -19.32 -0.44 -6.21
CA LEU A 368 -19.10 0.81 -6.97
C LEU A 368 -19.90 0.81 -8.28
N TYR A 369 -19.97 -0.34 -8.96
CA TYR A 369 -20.82 -0.50 -10.13
C TYR A 369 -22.30 -0.29 -9.79
N ALA A 370 -22.81 -0.93 -8.73
CA ALA A 370 -24.19 -0.73 -8.26
C ALA A 370 -24.46 0.72 -7.86
N LEU A 371 -23.48 1.41 -7.26
CA LEU A 371 -23.58 2.84 -6.98
C LEU A 371 -23.67 3.65 -8.28
N ARG A 372 -22.84 3.37 -9.28
CA ARG A 372 -22.90 4.02 -10.60
C ARG A 372 -24.27 3.83 -11.26
N GLU A 373 -24.81 2.61 -11.24
CA GLU A 373 -26.16 2.32 -11.77
C GLU A 373 -27.26 3.06 -10.99
N LYS A 374 -27.10 3.19 -9.66
CA LYS A 374 -28.05 3.89 -8.79
C LYS A 374 -28.10 5.40 -9.05
N VAL A 375 -26.95 6.07 -9.17
CA VAL A 375 -26.87 7.54 -9.25
C VAL A 375 -26.64 8.09 -10.66
N GLY A 376 -26.35 7.22 -11.62
CA GLY A 376 -25.92 7.55 -12.97
C GLY A 376 -24.44 7.91 -13.06
N GLU A 377 -23.86 7.67 -14.23
CA GLU A 377 -22.42 7.85 -14.50
C GLU A 377 -21.90 9.25 -14.16
N GLU A 378 -22.59 10.31 -14.57
CA GLU A 378 -22.13 11.67 -14.33
C GLU A 378 -22.03 11.98 -12.82
N THR A 379 -23.03 11.54 -12.03
CA THR A 379 -23.02 11.74 -10.58
C THR A 379 -21.94 10.88 -9.93
N PHE A 380 -21.78 9.64 -10.36
CA PHE A 380 -20.72 8.75 -9.89
C PHE A 380 -19.33 9.34 -10.12
N ASP A 381 -19.05 9.83 -11.33
CA ASP A 381 -17.79 10.51 -11.64
C ASP A 381 -17.54 11.72 -10.73
N ARG A 382 -18.58 12.50 -10.42
CA ARG A 382 -18.48 13.62 -9.47
C ARG A 382 -18.20 13.12 -8.05
N ILE A 383 -18.77 12.00 -7.62
CA ILE A 383 -18.51 11.38 -6.30
C ILE A 383 -17.04 10.98 -6.22
N GLU A 384 -16.55 10.22 -7.19
CA GLU A 384 -15.18 9.70 -7.23
C GLU A 384 -14.13 10.82 -7.23
N ARG A 385 -14.31 11.84 -8.09
CA ARG A 385 -13.45 13.03 -8.09
C ARG A 385 -13.51 13.79 -6.78
N SER A 386 -14.69 13.91 -6.19
CA SER A 386 -14.88 14.61 -4.91
C SER A 386 -14.21 13.85 -3.76
N TRP A 387 -14.28 12.52 -3.76
CA TRP A 387 -13.64 11.65 -2.80
C TRP A 387 -12.13 11.87 -2.78
N VAL A 388 -11.47 11.68 -3.93
CA VAL A 388 -10.01 11.79 -4.02
C VAL A 388 -9.51 13.22 -3.83
N LYS A 389 -10.32 14.23 -4.17
CA LYS A 389 -10.01 15.65 -3.93
C LYS A 389 -10.15 16.02 -2.46
N ARG A 390 -11.26 15.67 -1.81
CA ARG A 390 -11.58 16.09 -0.42
C ARG A 390 -10.67 15.42 0.60
N TYR A 391 -10.32 14.16 0.35
CA TYR A 391 -9.50 13.36 1.25
C TYR A 391 -8.05 13.20 0.79
N ARG A 392 -7.61 13.98 -0.21
CA ARG A 392 -6.21 13.99 -0.69
C ARG A 392 -5.23 14.15 0.48
N GLY A 393 -4.33 13.19 0.64
CA GLY A 393 -3.34 13.19 1.71
C GLY A 393 -3.94 13.04 3.11
N ARG A 394 -5.17 12.54 3.26
CA ARG A 394 -5.87 12.31 4.54
C ARG A 394 -6.23 10.84 4.73
N VAL A 395 -6.63 10.51 5.96
CA VAL A 395 -7.20 9.21 6.31
C VAL A 395 -8.71 9.33 6.29
N ALA A 396 -9.38 8.41 5.60
CA ALA A 396 -10.83 8.35 5.50
C ALA A 396 -11.31 6.89 5.61
N GLY A 397 -12.61 6.69 5.83
CA GLY A 397 -13.19 5.35 5.94
C GLY A 397 -14.62 5.32 5.44
N THR A 398 -15.28 4.18 5.58
CA THR A 398 -16.57 3.90 4.90
C THR A 398 -17.62 4.98 5.16
N ARG A 399 -17.81 5.40 6.42
CA ARG A 399 -18.78 6.46 6.77
C ARG A 399 -18.47 7.82 6.12
N ASP A 400 -17.21 8.11 5.85
CA ASP A 400 -16.82 9.34 5.15
C ASP A 400 -17.20 9.28 3.67
N PHE A 401 -17.00 8.12 3.03
CA PHE A 401 -17.39 7.90 1.64
C PHE A 401 -18.91 7.96 1.48
N VAL A 402 -19.67 7.23 2.31
CA VAL A 402 -21.15 7.23 2.27
C VAL A 402 -21.72 8.65 2.42
N ARG A 403 -21.19 9.42 3.37
CA ARG A 403 -21.61 10.82 3.57
C ARG A 403 -21.28 11.69 2.37
N LEU A 404 -20.08 11.56 1.80
CA LEU A 404 -19.68 12.32 0.62
C LEU A 404 -20.52 11.94 -0.60
N ALA A 405 -20.77 10.65 -0.82
CA ALA A 405 -21.59 10.16 -1.91
C ALA A 405 -23.00 10.76 -1.83
N SER A 406 -23.62 10.73 -0.64
CA SER A 406 -24.94 11.31 -0.40
C SER A 406 -24.96 12.82 -0.65
N GLU A 407 -23.95 13.54 -0.17
CA GLU A 407 -23.81 14.99 -0.38
C GLU A 407 -23.71 15.35 -1.87
N VAL A 408 -22.92 14.59 -2.64
CA VAL A 408 -22.71 14.86 -4.07
C VAL A 408 -23.89 14.40 -4.93
N ALA A 409 -24.58 13.33 -4.54
CA ALA A 409 -25.78 12.85 -5.21
C ALA A 409 -27.01 13.70 -4.92
N GLY A 410 -27.04 14.42 -3.79
CA GLY A 410 -28.20 15.20 -3.37
C GLY A 410 -29.35 14.35 -2.81
N GLU A 411 -29.10 13.07 -2.51
CA GLU A 411 -30.04 12.14 -1.86
C GLU A 411 -29.32 11.35 -0.75
N ASP A 412 -30.06 10.84 0.24
CA ASP A 412 -29.48 9.99 1.29
C ASP A 412 -29.19 8.58 0.75
N LEU A 413 -27.92 8.30 0.46
CA LEU A 413 -27.45 7.00 0.00
C LEU A 413 -27.10 6.06 1.15
N THR A 414 -27.29 6.48 2.41
CA THR A 414 -26.92 5.66 3.58
C THR A 414 -27.64 4.32 3.60
N PRO A 415 -28.97 4.20 3.39
CA PRO A 415 -29.63 2.91 3.38
C PRO A 415 -29.13 1.99 2.26
N PHE A 416 -28.94 2.55 1.06
CA PHE A 416 -28.44 1.83 -0.11
C PHE A 416 -27.04 1.28 0.13
N LEU A 417 -26.07 2.16 0.45
CA LEU A 417 -24.69 1.76 0.65
C LEU A 417 -24.52 0.86 1.88
N ASN A 418 -25.31 1.05 2.95
CA ASN A 418 -25.24 0.14 4.09
C ASN A 418 -25.67 -1.28 3.73
N ALA A 419 -26.72 -1.43 2.92
CA ALA A 419 -27.16 -2.75 2.47
C ALA A 419 -26.06 -3.46 1.65
N TRP A 420 -25.41 -2.74 0.73
CA TRP A 420 -24.32 -3.29 -0.07
C TRP A 420 -23.05 -3.58 0.75
N LEU A 421 -22.68 -2.70 1.68
CA LEU A 421 -21.40 -2.77 2.38
C LEU A 421 -21.41 -3.64 3.63
N TYR A 422 -22.56 -3.77 4.30
CA TYR A 422 -22.70 -4.44 5.59
C TYR A 422 -23.74 -5.57 5.59
N GLY A 423 -24.60 -5.65 4.57
CA GLY A 423 -25.67 -6.66 4.50
C GLY A 423 -25.14 -8.09 4.38
N GLU A 424 -25.84 -9.03 5.00
CA GLU A 424 -25.55 -10.47 4.90
C GLU A 424 -25.83 -11.02 3.49
N ARG A 425 -26.78 -10.42 2.78
CA ARG A 425 -27.16 -10.75 1.41
C ARG A 425 -26.94 -9.57 0.47
N THR A 426 -26.74 -9.88 -0.79
CA THR A 426 -26.53 -8.93 -1.87
C THR A 426 -27.87 -8.30 -2.24
N PRO A 427 -27.97 -6.96 -2.21
CA PRO A 427 -29.20 -6.27 -2.63
C PRO A 427 -29.46 -6.45 -4.13
N PRO A 428 -30.72 -6.28 -4.59
CA PRO A 428 -31.02 -6.26 -6.03
C PRO A 428 -30.18 -5.22 -6.77
N MET A 429 -29.62 -5.60 -7.93
CA MET A 429 -28.85 -4.70 -8.78
C MET A 429 -29.74 -3.60 -9.38
N PRO A 430 -29.41 -2.30 -9.18
CA PRO A 430 -30.14 -1.21 -9.84
C PRO A 430 -30.13 -1.36 -11.36
N GLY A 431 -31.28 -1.18 -12.00
CA GLY A 431 -31.42 -1.26 -13.46
C GLY A 431 -31.35 -2.66 -14.06
N ARG A 432 -31.06 -3.71 -13.27
CA ARG A 432 -30.88 -5.09 -13.74
C ARG A 432 -31.74 -6.09 -12.95
N PRO A 433 -33.08 -6.06 -13.12
CA PRO A 433 -33.98 -6.97 -12.41
C PRO A 433 -33.82 -8.44 -12.83
N ASP A 434 -33.13 -8.68 -13.94
CA ASP A 434 -32.80 -9.98 -14.50
C ASP A 434 -31.56 -10.63 -13.86
N TRP A 435 -30.79 -9.88 -13.06
CA TRP A 435 -29.62 -10.43 -12.36
C TRP A 435 -30.04 -11.12 -11.07
N GLU A 436 -29.68 -12.39 -10.93
CA GLU A 436 -29.92 -13.21 -9.75
C GLU A 436 -28.60 -13.66 -9.11
N VAL A 437 -28.58 -13.77 -7.79
CA VAL A 437 -27.46 -14.37 -7.06
C VAL A 437 -27.61 -15.88 -7.03
N ASP A 438 -26.50 -16.60 -7.15
CA ASP A 438 -26.47 -18.04 -7.00
C ASP A 438 -26.74 -18.44 -5.54
N PRO A 439 -27.38 -19.60 -5.30
CA PRO A 439 -27.54 -20.13 -3.96
C PRO A 439 -26.19 -20.38 -3.28
N VAL A 440 -26.08 -19.97 -2.01
CA VAL A 440 -24.91 -20.26 -1.17
C VAL A 440 -24.75 -21.76 -0.99
N GLN A 441 -23.54 -22.27 -1.27
CA GLN A 441 -23.09 -23.62 -1.00
C GLN A 441 -22.44 -23.66 0.40
N TYR A 442 -22.94 -24.57 1.25
CA TYR A 442 -22.54 -24.74 2.65
C TYR A 442 -21.55 -25.89 2.86
#